data_AF-A0A1D6LCA2-F1
#
_entry.id   AF-A0A1D6LCA2-F1
#
_cell.length_a   1.000
_cell.length_b   1.000
_cell.length_c   1.000
_cell.angle_alpha   90.00
_cell.angle_beta   90.00
_cell.angle_gamma   90.00
#
_symmetry.space_group_name_H-M   'P 1'
#
loop_
_entity.id
_entity.type
_entity.pdbx_description
1 polymer ?
#
loop_
_entity_poly.entity_id
_entity_poly.type
_entity_poly.pdbx_seq_one_letter_code
_entity_poly.pdbx_strand_id
1 'polypeptide(L)'
;MASEVQEQDDEVVDRNILPYCSIDRKQKKTLGEMEQEFLQALQAFYYDQKAIMSNEEFDNLKEELMWEGSSVVIAKQTNSVIVKEGPRCSLRSHKVYSDLNVDYIKMFLLNVPATTVALGLFFFIDELTGFEINVFQLPEPFGFIFTWFAALPLILFLAQSLTKAIVQDFLILKGPCPNCGTENLSFFGTILSVSSGGTTNKVKCANCSAELEYDSKSRVITLPEASNA
;
A
#
# COMPACT_ATOMS: atom_id res chain seq x y z
N MET A 1 9.36 36.41 71.18
CA MET A 1 8.60 37.29 70.26
C MET A 1 8.59 36.57 68.92
N ALA A 2 7.52 35.81 68.66
CA ALA A 2 6.48 36.11 67.65
C ALA A 2 7.03 35.83 66.23
N SER A 3 6.44 34.99 65.38
CA SER A 3 5.06 34.50 65.27
C SER A 3 5.00 33.29 64.32
N GLU A 4 4.08 32.36 64.59
CA GLU A 4 3.65 31.26 63.70
C GLU A 4 2.91 31.81 62.47
N VAL A 5 2.99 31.10 61.33
CA VAL A 5 1.82 30.79 60.50
C VAL A 5 2.04 29.39 59.89
N GLN A 6 1.24 28.42 60.31
CA GLN A 6 0.94 27.22 59.54
C GLN A 6 -0.08 27.61 58.47
N GLU A 7 0.10 27.17 57.23
CA GLU A 7 -0.99 27.13 56.25
C GLU A 7 -0.95 25.76 55.58
N GLN A 8 -2.02 25.02 55.86
CA GLN A 8 -2.35 23.71 55.33
C GLN A 8 -3.42 24.01 54.29
N ASP A 9 -3.10 23.91 53.01
CA ASP A 9 -4.09 24.06 51.95
C ASP A 9 -4.07 22.84 51.01
N ASP A 10 -5.29 22.36 50.81
CA ASP A 10 -5.72 21.12 50.21
C ASP A 10 -5.12 20.83 48.82
N GLU A 11 -4.54 19.64 48.68
CA GLU A 11 -4.08 19.11 47.40
C GLU A 11 -5.30 18.65 46.58
N VAL A 12 -5.75 19.52 45.66
CA VAL A 12 -6.77 19.18 44.67
C VAL A 12 -6.16 18.19 43.68
N VAL A 13 -6.48 16.90 43.88
CA VAL A 13 -6.15 15.84 42.92
C VAL A 13 -7.02 16.02 41.67
N ASP A 14 -6.41 16.59 40.63
CA ASP A 14 -7.06 16.76 39.33
C ASP A 14 -7.13 15.41 38.61
N ARG A 15 -8.34 14.88 38.43
CA ARG A 15 -8.59 13.49 37.99
C ARG A 15 -8.36 13.26 36.49
N ASN A 16 -7.83 14.25 35.77
CA ASN A 16 -7.75 14.26 34.31
C ASN A 16 -6.31 14.27 33.75
N ILE A 17 -5.29 13.95 34.57
CA ILE A 17 -3.92 13.80 34.07
C ILE A 17 -3.45 12.34 34.22
N LEU A 18 -3.02 11.73 33.11
CA LEU A 18 -2.44 10.39 33.13
C LEU A 18 -1.14 10.41 33.95
N PRO A 19 -0.86 9.39 34.77
CA PRO A 19 0.19 9.37 35.80
C PRO A 19 1.64 9.43 35.30
N TYR A 20 1.89 9.77 34.03
CA TYR A 20 3.22 9.74 33.42
C TYR A 20 3.67 11.07 32.82
N CYS A 21 2.89 12.15 32.94
CA CYS A 21 3.41 13.49 32.70
C CYS A 21 3.95 14.04 34.03
N SER A 22 5.20 13.71 34.35
CA SER A 22 5.88 14.28 35.51
C SER A 22 5.99 15.81 35.33
N ILE A 23 5.34 16.54 36.24
CA ILE A 23 5.29 18.02 36.29
C ILE A 23 6.62 18.63 36.78
N ASP A 24 7.64 17.81 37.02
CA ASP A 24 8.99 18.32 37.22
C ASP A 24 9.47 18.94 35.91
N ARG A 25 9.68 20.25 35.92
CA ARG A 25 10.07 21.13 34.79
C ARG A 25 11.44 20.79 34.18
N LYS A 26 11.70 19.55 33.80
CA LYS A 26 12.66 19.24 32.74
C LYS A 26 11.91 19.48 31.42
N GLN A 27 12.44 20.37 30.59
CA GLN A 27 11.82 20.79 29.33
C GLN A 27 11.25 19.59 28.56
N LYS A 28 9.94 19.57 28.28
CA LYS A 28 9.33 18.56 27.40
C LYS A 28 10.03 18.67 26.05
N LYS A 29 10.79 17.64 25.65
CA LYS A 29 11.44 17.60 24.34
C LYS A 29 10.37 17.68 23.25
N THR A 30 10.67 18.40 22.18
CA THR A 30 9.73 18.48 21.06
C THR A 30 9.72 17.16 20.28
N LEU A 31 8.62 16.84 19.60
CA LEU A 31 8.50 15.61 18.80
C LEU A 31 9.70 15.43 17.86
N GLY A 32 10.11 16.49 17.15
CA GLY A 32 11.25 16.44 16.24
C GLY A 32 12.60 16.20 16.92
N GLU A 33 12.77 16.63 18.17
CA GLU A 33 13.99 16.38 18.95
C GLU A 33 14.07 14.92 19.38
N MET A 34 12.95 14.34 19.82
CA MET A 34 12.86 12.91 20.14
C MET A 34 13.11 12.02 18.91
N GLU A 35 12.61 12.41 17.74
CA GLU A 35 12.89 11.72 16.47
C GLU A 35 14.38 11.74 16.11
N GLN A 36 15.05 12.88 16.31
CA GLN A 36 16.48 13.02 16.05
C GLN A 36 17.30 12.12 16.98
N GLU A 37 16.99 12.09 18.27
CA GLU A 37 17.66 11.21 19.23
C GLU A 37 17.46 9.73 18.90
N PHE A 38 16.24 9.36 18.51
CA PHE A 38 15.92 7.99 18.10
C PHE A 38 16.68 7.57 16.84
N LEU A 39 16.76 8.43 15.82
CA LEU A 39 17.51 8.17 14.60
C LEU A 39 19.02 8.09 14.86
N GLN A 40 19.55 8.98 15.70
CA GLN A 40 20.95 9.00 16.08
C GLN A 40 21.34 7.74 16.86
N ALA A 41 20.51 7.31 17.82
CA ALA A 41 20.71 6.08 18.57
C ALA A 41 20.74 4.84 17.65
N LEU A 42 19.80 4.76 16.71
CA LEU A 42 19.78 3.69 15.72
C LEU A 42 21.01 3.72 14.82
N GLN A 43 21.40 4.89 14.32
CA GLN A 43 22.57 5.01 13.46
C GLN A 43 23.84 4.56 14.20
N ALA A 44 24.07 5.03 15.41
CA ALA A 44 25.26 4.65 16.18
C ALA A 44 25.28 3.18 16.58
N PHE A 45 24.12 2.58 16.87
CA PHE A 45 24.04 1.16 17.20
C PHE A 45 24.39 0.27 15.99
N TYR A 46 23.85 0.59 14.81
CA TYR A 46 24.05 -0.23 13.61
C TYR A 46 25.37 0.04 12.88
N TYR A 47 25.84 1.29 12.84
CA TYR A 47 27.04 1.67 12.08
C TYR A 47 28.28 1.78 12.95
N ASP A 48 28.18 2.39 14.12
CA ASP A 48 29.33 2.67 15.00
C ASP A 48 29.53 1.61 16.09
N GLN A 49 28.61 0.63 16.20
CA GLN A 49 28.55 -0.39 17.26
C GLN A 49 28.64 0.19 18.68
N LYS A 50 28.18 1.43 18.85
CA LYS A 50 28.24 2.17 20.11
C LYS A 50 26.83 2.45 20.61
N ALA A 51 26.53 2.00 21.82
CA ALA A 51 25.27 2.35 22.50
C ALA A 51 25.37 3.78 23.04
N ILE A 52 24.62 4.72 22.43
CA ILE A 52 24.51 6.12 22.90
C ILE A 52 23.60 6.21 24.14
N MET A 53 22.57 5.37 24.20
CA MET A 53 21.60 5.28 25.28
C MET A 53 21.43 3.83 25.74
N SER A 54 20.87 3.64 26.93
CA SER A 54 20.53 2.32 27.46
C SER A 54 19.30 1.73 26.78
N ASN A 55 19.12 0.40 26.88
CA ASN A 55 17.95 -0.28 26.29
C ASN A 55 16.63 0.25 26.89
N GLU A 56 16.60 0.54 28.19
CA GLU A 56 15.40 1.06 28.87
C GLU A 56 15.05 2.47 28.37
N GLU A 57 16.04 3.35 28.21
CA GLU A 57 15.83 4.69 27.66
C GLU A 57 15.36 4.63 26.19
N PHE A 58 15.90 3.69 25.41
CA PHE A 58 15.51 3.50 24.02
C PHE A 58 14.06 3.00 23.88
N ASP A 59 13.67 2.04 24.72
CA ASP A 59 12.31 1.49 24.73
C ASP A 59 11.28 2.55 25.16
N ASN A 60 11.60 3.37 26.16
CA ASN A 60 10.74 4.48 26.58
C ASN A 60 10.59 5.56 25.49
N LEU A 61 11.70 5.94 24.82
CA LEU A 61 11.66 6.92 23.72
C LEU A 61 10.82 6.41 22.54
N LYS A 62 10.92 5.11 22.25
CA LYS A 62 10.12 4.45 21.22
C LYS A 62 8.64 4.46 21.58
N GLU A 63 8.28 4.14 22.82
CA GLU A 63 6.89 4.15 23.29
C GLU A 63 6.28 5.55 23.22
N GLU A 64 7.03 6.58 23.62
CA GLU A 64 6.60 7.98 23.55
C GLU A 64 6.40 8.45 22.10
N LEU A 65 7.32 8.10 21.19
CA LEU A 65 7.18 8.39 19.75
C LEU A 65 6.00 7.65 19.11
N MET A 66 5.68 6.44 19.59
CA MET A 66 4.49 5.70 19.15
C MET A 66 3.19 6.35 19.66
N TRP A 67 3.18 6.82 20.91
CA TRP A 67 2.03 7.48 21.52
C TRP A 67 1.73 8.85 20.90
N GLU A 68 2.77 9.65 20.63
CA GLU A 68 2.66 10.96 19.97
C GLU A 68 2.48 10.85 18.44
N GLY A 69 2.51 9.65 17.88
CA GLY A 69 2.18 9.39 16.47
C GLY A 69 3.26 9.78 15.46
N SER A 70 4.54 9.64 15.82
CA SER A 70 5.67 9.96 14.93
C SER A 70 5.64 9.13 13.65
N SER A 71 5.69 9.83 12.51
CA SER A 71 5.72 9.21 11.17
C SER A 71 6.97 8.33 10.96
N VAL A 72 8.07 8.61 11.65
CA VAL A 72 9.35 7.89 11.51
C VAL A 72 9.25 6.46 12.08
N VAL A 73 8.61 6.31 13.24
CA VAL A 73 8.45 4.99 13.89
C VAL A 73 7.41 4.15 13.14
N ILE A 74 6.33 4.78 12.68
CA ILE A 74 5.26 4.12 11.90
C ILE A 74 5.76 3.72 10.50
N ALA A 75 6.57 4.56 9.84
CA ALA A 75 7.18 4.24 8.55
C ALA A 75 8.23 3.12 8.67
N LYS A 76 9.03 3.09 9.74
CA LYS A 76 9.90 1.93 10.00
C LYS A 76 9.10 0.67 10.33
N GLN A 77 8.00 0.77 11.04
CA GLN A 77 7.15 -0.39 11.31
C GLN A 77 6.57 -0.99 10.03
N THR A 78 6.18 -0.14 9.07
CA THR A 78 5.58 -0.58 7.78
C THR A 78 6.61 -1.04 6.75
N ASN A 79 7.88 -0.61 6.87
CA ASN A 79 8.95 -0.94 5.91
C ASN A 79 10.10 -1.78 6.51
N SER A 80 10.02 -2.18 7.79
CA SER A 80 10.99 -3.08 8.40
C SER A 80 10.52 -4.53 8.37
N VAL A 81 11.42 -5.40 7.94
CA VAL A 81 11.26 -6.88 7.91
C VAL A 81 10.97 -7.48 9.30
N ILE A 82 11.09 -6.69 10.38
CA ILE A 82 11.12 -7.15 11.77
C ILE A 82 9.73 -7.29 12.38
N VAL A 83 8.68 -6.75 11.75
CA VAL A 83 7.30 -7.16 12.01
C VAL A 83 6.66 -7.49 10.67
N LYS A 84 6.86 -8.73 10.21
CA LYS A 84 5.91 -9.30 9.26
C LYS A 84 4.56 -9.25 9.95
N GLU A 85 3.71 -8.31 9.57
CA GLU A 85 2.30 -8.37 9.95
C GLU A 85 1.80 -9.74 9.50
N GLY A 86 1.60 -10.64 10.46
CA GLY A 86 0.95 -11.92 10.20
C GLY A 86 -0.46 -11.68 9.68
N PRO A 87 -1.15 -12.72 9.19
CA PRO A 87 -2.53 -12.58 8.75
C PRO A 87 -3.38 -11.98 9.88
N ARG A 88 -4.27 -11.04 9.54
CA ARG A 88 -5.12 -10.35 10.50
C ARG A 88 -6.20 -11.33 10.97
N CYS A 89 -6.27 -11.56 12.27
CA CYS A 89 -7.29 -12.41 12.88
C CYS A 89 -8.33 -11.52 13.56
N SER A 90 -9.59 -11.57 13.12
CA SER A 90 -10.67 -10.95 13.86
C SER A 90 -11.25 -11.96 14.86
N LEU A 91 -11.05 -11.69 16.15
CA LEU A 91 -11.61 -12.49 17.25
C LEU A 91 -13.14 -12.45 17.25
N ARG A 92 -13.76 -11.33 16.87
CA ARG A 92 -15.23 -11.20 16.83
C ARG A 92 -15.86 -12.04 15.74
N SER A 93 -15.21 -12.16 14.58
CA SER A 93 -15.76 -12.89 13.44
C SER A 93 -15.18 -14.29 13.30
N HIS A 94 -14.25 -14.71 14.18
CA HIS A 94 -13.55 -15.99 14.12
C HIS A 94 -12.95 -16.27 12.73
N LYS A 95 -12.48 -15.21 12.05
CA LYS A 95 -11.96 -15.27 10.67
C LYS A 95 -10.54 -14.76 10.60
N VAL A 96 -9.71 -15.52 9.90
CA VAL A 96 -8.36 -15.12 9.50
C VAL A 96 -8.44 -14.54 8.10
N TYR A 97 -7.96 -13.32 7.91
CA TYR A 97 -7.93 -12.65 6.63
C TYR A 97 -6.55 -12.04 6.33
N SER A 98 -6.23 -11.97 5.04
CA SER A 98 -5.06 -11.23 4.56
C SER A 98 -5.50 -10.17 3.55
N ASP A 99 -4.84 -9.02 3.59
CA ASP A 99 -5.15 -7.91 2.69
C ASP A 99 -4.67 -8.22 1.27
N LEU A 100 -5.49 -7.87 0.28
CA LEU A 100 -5.12 -7.93 -1.13
C LEU A 100 -4.70 -6.58 -1.66
N ASN A 101 -3.68 -6.65 -2.50
CA ASN A 101 -3.22 -5.53 -3.28
C ASN A 101 -3.66 -5.70 -4.74
N VAL A 102 -3.89 -4.58 -5.41
CA VAL A 102 -4.17 -4.57 -6.84
C VAL A 102 -2.85 -4.75 -7.59
N ASP A 103 -2.83 -5.68 -8.56
CA ASP A 103 -1.67 -5.87 -9.42
C ASP A 103 -1.77 -4.98 -10.67
N TYR A 104 -1.33 -3.73 -10.51
CA TYR A 104 -1.30 -2.76 -11.60
C TYR A 104 -0.42 -3.19 -12.77
N ILE A 105 0.63 -3.98 -12.51
CA ILE A 105 1.56 -4.40 -13.57
C ILE A 105 0.87 -5.38 -14.50
N LYS A 106 0.20 -6.40 -13.95
CA LYS A 106 -0.56 -7.36 -14.78
C LYS A 106 -1.75 -6.71 -15.46
N MET A 107 -2.37 -5.74 -14.80
CA MET A 107 -3.44 -4.91 -15.37
C MET A 107 -2.93 -4.12 -16.59
N PHE A 108 -1.74 -3.52 -16.51
CA PHE A 108 -1.10 -2.84 -17.63
C PHE A 108 -0.71 -3.80 -18.76
N LEU A 109 -0.09 -4.95 -18.43
CA LEU A 109 0.34 -5.95 -19.41
C LEU A 109 -0.81 -6.49 -20.25
N LEU A 110 -2.03 -6.51 -19.71
CA LEU A 110 -3.21 -6.94 -20.45
C LEU A 110 -3.56 -6.01 -21.62
N ASN A 111 -3.20 -4.73 -21.55
CA ASN A 111 -3.44 -3.75 -22.60
C ASN A 111 -2.33 -3.71 -23.67
N VAL A 112 -1.16 -4.34 -23.40
CA VAL A 112 -0.01 -4.32 -24.30
C VAL A 112 -0.30 -4.98 -25.65
N PRO A 113 -0.88 -6.19 -25.72
CA PRO A 113 -1.17 -6.83 -27.01
C PRO A 113 -2.11 -6.01 -27.89
N ALA A 114 -3.16 -5.42 -27.31
CA ALA A 114 -4.10 -4.58 -28.05
C ALA A 114 -3.44 -3.30 -28.58
N THR A 115 -2.53 -2.72 -27.81
CA THR A 115 -1.73 -1.56 -28.24
C THR A 115 -0.82 -1.92 -29.41
N THR A 116 -0.19 -3.11 -29.38
CA THR A 116 0.63 -3.59 -30.51
C THR A 116 -0.19 -3.78 -31.78
N VAL A 117 -1.41 -4.34 -31.67
CA VAL A 117 -2.32 -4.49 -32.82
C VAL A 117 -2.78 -3.14 -33.36
N ALA A 118 -3.13 -2.20 -32.49
CA ALA A 118 -3.55 -0.86 -32.89
C ALA A 118 -2.42 -0.07 -33.58
N LEU A 119 -1.19 -0.18 -33.06
CA LEU A 119 0.00 0.40 -33.69
C LEU A 119 0.26 -0.23 -35.05
N GLY A 120 0.19 -1.56 -35.15
CA GLY A 120 0.34 -2.27 -36.42
C GLY A 120 -0.67 -1.77 -37.46
N LEU A 121 -1.96 -1.72 -37.10
CA LEU A 121 -3.02 -1.20 -37.97
C LEU A 121 -2.79 0.25 -38.39
N PHE A 122 -2.32 1.10 -37.46
CA PHE A 122 -1.99 2.49 -37.76
C PHE A 122 -0.89 2.58 -38.83
N PHE A 123 0.22 1.86 -38.65
CA PHE A 123 1.30 1.81 -39.66
C PHE A 123 0.86 1.21 -41.00
N PHE A 124 0.02 0.17 -41.00
CA PHE A 124 -0.53 -0.41 -42.23
C PHE A 124 -1.43 0.56 -42.99
N ILE A 125 -2.22 1.36 -42.26
CA ILE A 125 -3.07 2.39 -42.87
C ILE A 125 -2.21 3.52 -43.41
N ASP A 126 -1.16 3.94 -42.71
CA ASP A 126 -0.22 4.96 -43.21
C ASP A 126 0.46 4.52 -44.53
N GLU A 127 0.88 3.25 -44.61
CA GLU A 127 1.45 2.67 -45.84
C GLU A 127 0.41 2.60 -46.99
N LEU A 128 -0.83 2.23 -46.70
CA LEU A 128 -1.91 2.11 -47.71
C LEU A 128 -2.43 3.48 -48.17
N THR A 129 -2.57 4.43 -47.25
CA THR A 129 -3.14 5.76 -47.52
C THR A 129 -2.14 6.71 -48.16
N GLY A 130 -0.86 6.32 -48.23
CA GLY A 130 0.17 7.12 -48.85
C GLY A 130 0.32 8.48 -48.18
N PHE A 131 0.04 8.58 -46.87
CA PHE A 131 0.61 9.64 -46.05
C PHE A 131 2.11 9.45 -46.11
N GLU A 132 2.73 10.11 -47.09
CA GLU A 132 4.15 10.02 -47.38
C GLU A 132 4.96 10.09 -46.08
N ILE A 133 6.06 9.36 -46.07
CA ILE A 133 7.10 9.34 -45.03
C ILE A 133 7.84 10.70 -44.96
N ASN A 134 7.11 11.81 -45.07
CA ASN A 134 7.58 13.17 -44.97
C ASN A 134 6.85 13.85 -43.81
N VAL A 135 6.95 13.27 -42.60
CA VAL A 135 6.90 14.04 -41.34
C VAL A 135 7.85 15.26 -41.41
N PHE A 136 8.82 15.23 -42.33
CA PHE A 136 9.79 16.26 -42.68
C PHE A 136 9.29 17.41 -43.59
N GLN A 137 8.07 17.38 -44.15
CA GLN A 137 7.56 18.45 -45.03
C GLN A 137 6.34 19.21 -44.49
N LEU A 138 5.86 18.85 -43.30
CA LEU A 138 4.99 19.74 -42.53
C LEU A 138 5.92 20.72 -41.79
N PRO A 139 5.79 22.05 -42.00
CA PRO A 139 6.69 23.01 -41.37
C PRO A 139 6.72 22.77 -39.85
N GLU A 140 7.92 22.63 -39.28
CA GLU A 140 8.10 22.52 -37.84
C GLU A 140 7.40 23.75 -37.20
N PRO A 141 6.38 23.59 -36.33
CA PRO A 141 6.18 22.51 -35.34
C PRO A 141 4.96 21.57 -35.58
N PHE A 142 4.28 21.62 -36.72
CA PHE A 142 2.97 20.97 -36.87
C PHE A 142 3.01 19.43 -36.84
N GLY A 143 4.11 18.80 -37.27
CA GLY A 143 4.24 17.32 -37.26
C GLY A 143 4.30 16.72 -35.85
N PHE A 144 5.02 17.40 -34.94
CA PHE A 144 5.06 17.03 -33.53
C PHE A 144 3.68 17.14 -32.88
N ILE A 145 2.97 18.23 -33.17
CA ILE A 145 1.62 18.48 -32.65
C ILE A 145 0.65 17.41 -33.15
N PHE A 146 0.65 17.11 -34.44
CA PHE A 146 -0.21 16.07 -35.00
C PHE A 146 0.04 14.70 -34.38
N THR A 147 1.31 14.32 -34.19
CA THR A 147 1.66 13.03 -33.62
C THR A 147 1.17 12.89 -32.17
N TRP A 148 1.44 13.89 -31.32
CA TRP A 148 1.10 13.82 -29.90
C TRP A 148 -0.37 14.11 -29.59
N PHE A 149 -1.05 14.94 -30.40
CA PHE A 149 -2.43 15.37 -30.13
C PHE A 149 -3.48 14.68 -31.00
N ALA A 150 -3.13 14.16 -32.18
CA ALA A 150 -4.07 13.43 -33.04
C ALA A 150 -3.73 11.94 -33.11
N ALA A 151 -2.51 11.58 -33.51
CA ALA A 151 -2.16 10.17 -33.72
C ALA A 151 -2.11 9.37 -32.41
N LEU A 152 -1.34 9.83 -31.41
CA LEU A 152 -1.14 9.12 -30.15
C LEU A 152 -2.47 8.95 -29.37
N PRO A 153 -3.34 9.97 -29.22
CA PRO A 153 -4.64 9.80 -28.58
C PRO A 153 -5.58 8.89 -29.38
N LEU A 154 -5.54 8.93 -30.72
CA LEU A 154 -6.33 8.03 -31.57
C LEU A 154 -5.89 6.57 -31.40
N ILE A 155 -4.58 6.31 -31.37
CA ILE A 155 -4.03 4.96 -31.16
C ILE A 155 -4.41 4.45 -29.77
N LEU A 156 -4.28 5.27 -28.73
CA LEU A 156 -4.69 4.88 -27.37
C LEU A 156 -6.19 4.66 -27.27
N PHE A 157 -7.00 5.48 -27.94
CA PHE A 157 -8.45 5.31 -27.99
C PHE A 157 -8.84 4.00 -28.69
N LEU A 158 -8.21 3.68 -29.82
CA LEU A 158 -8.42 2.43 -30.54
C LEU A 158 -7.96 1.23 -29.71
N ALA A 159 -6.78 1.30 -29.10
CA ALA A 159 -6.27 0.25 -28.22
C ALA A 159 -7.21 0.02 -27.04
N GLN A 160 -7.64 1.08 -26.34
CA GLN A 160 -8.58 0.97 -25.22
C GLN A 160 -9.96 0.43 -25.65
N SER A 161 -10.43 0.81 -26.84
CA SER A 161 -11.70 0.32 -27.37
C SER A 161 -11.65 -1.17 -27.69
N LEU A 162 -10.56 -1.64 -28.31
CA LEU A 162 -10.31 -3.06 -28.54
C LEU A 162 -10.19 -3.84 -27.22
N THR A 163 -9.46 -3.30 -26.25
CA THR A 163 -9.31 -3.93 -24.94
C THR A 163 -10.64 -4.04 -24.21
N LYS A 164 -11.48 -3.00 -24.21
CA LYS A 164 -12.82 -3.02 -23.61
C LYS A 164 -13.79 -3.99 -24.30
N ALA A 165 -13.60 -4.23 -25.60
CA ALA A 165 -14.42 -5.20 -26.34
C ALA A 165 -14.07 -6.66 -25.97
N ILE A 166 -12.79 -6.94 -25.68
CA ILE A 166 -12.30 -8.30 -25.43
C ILE A 166 -12.31 -8.66 -23.94
N VAL A 167 -11.94 -7.70 -23.09
CA VAL A 167 -11.86 -7.85 -21.63
C VAL A 167 -12.68 -6.75 -20.95
N GLN A 168 -13.72 -7.16 -20.22
CA GLN A 168 -14.56 -6.24 -19.46
C GLN A 168 -14.20 -6.30 -17.96
N ASP A 169 -14.10 -5.12 -17.34
CA ASP A 169 -13.92 -4.92 -15.89
C ASP A 169 -12.91 -5.86 -15.24
N PHE A 170 -11.68 -5.86 -15.75
CA PHE A 170 -10.60 -6.70 -15.23
C PHE A 170 -9.99 -6.11 -13.96
N LEU A 171 -10.08 -6.87 -12.87
CA LEU A 171 -9.44 -6.57 -11.60
C LEU A 171 -8.60 -7.79 -11.19
N ILE A 172 -7.29 -7.58 -11.11
CA ILE A 172 -6.34 -8.61 -10.68
C ILE A 172 -5.90 -8.28 -9.26
N LEU A 173 -6.22 -9.17 -8.34
CA LEU A 173 -5.80 -9.04 -6.96
C LEU A 173 -4.67 -10.04 -6.66
N LYS A 174 -3.66 -9.56 -5.94
CA LYS A 174 -2.54 -10.34 -5.42
C LYS A 174 -2.54 -10.27 -3.90
N GLY A 175 -2.25 -11.38 -3.24
CA GLY A 175 -2.14 -11.40 -1.78
C GLY A 175 -1.45 -12.65 -1.24
N PRO A 176 -0.86 -12.57 -0.05
CA PRO A 176 -0.26 -13.71 0.62
C PRO A 176 -1.34 -14.64 1.19
N CYS A 177 -1.12 -15.96 1.08
CA CYS A 177 -1.99 -16.95 1.71
C CYS A 177 -1.88 -16.89 3.24
N PRO A 178 -2.99 -16.86 4.00
CA PRO A 178 -2.96 -16.83 5.46
C PRO A 178 -2.35 -18.09 6.11
N ASN A 179 -2.29 -19.22 5.39
CA ASN A 179 -1.74 -20.48 5.93
C ASN A 179 -0.23 -20.61 5.69
N CYS A 180 0.27 -20.33 4.48
CA CYS A 180 1.66 -20.58 4.10
C CYS A 180 2.46 -19.33 3.68
N GLY A 181 1.82 -18.17 3.62
CA GLY A 181 2.45 -16.91 3.22
C GLY A 181 2.85 -16.82 1.74
N THR A 182 2.57 -17.84 0.92
CA THR A 182 2.87 -17.76 -0.52
C THR A 182 1.89 -16.84 -1.22
N GLU A 183 2.40 -16.05 -2.16
CA GLU A 183 1.59 -15.15 -2.97
C GLU A 183 0.72 -15.95 -3.93
N ASN A 184 -0.58 -15.66 -3.93
CA ASN A 184 -1.53 -16.20 -4.88
C ASN A 184 -2.27 -15.05 -5.57
N LEU A 185 -2.70 -15.29 -6.80
CA LEU A 185 -3.39 -14.30 -7.63
C LEU A 185 -4.79 -14.77 -7.99
N SER A 186 -5.74 -13.83 -8.01
CA SER A 186 -7.09 -14.07 -8.50
C SER A 186 -7.44 -13.04 -9.58
N PHE A 187 -8.01 -13.53 -10.68
CA PHE A 187 -8.54 -12.69 -11.74
C PHE A 187 -10.06 -12.53 -11.55
N PHE A 188 -10.51 -11.27 -11.50
CA PHE A 188 -11.90 -10.87 -11.61
C PHE A 188 -12.09 -10.17 -12.95
N GLY A 189 -13.19 -10.49 -13.65
CA GLY A 189 -13.53 -9.85 -14.92
C GLY A 189 -14.02 -10.87 -15.95
N THR A 190 -14.35 -10.37 -17.14
CA THR A 190 -14.85 -11.21 -18.24
C THR A 190 -13.83 -11.28 -19.35
N ILE A 191 -13.44 -12.50 -19.74
CA ILE A 191 -12.56 -12.75 -20.89
C ILE A 191 -13.41 -13.41 -21.97
N LEU A 192 -13.54 -12.80 -23.15
CA LEU A 192 -14.18 -13.42 -24.33
C LEU A 192 -15.53 -14.10 -24.00
N SER A 193 -16.43 -13.39 -23.31
CA SER A 193 -17.75 -13.85 -22.86
C SER A 193 -17.79 -14.83 -21.68
N VAL A 194 -16.65 -15.27 -21.13
CA VAL A 194 -16.62 -16.09 -19.91
C VAL A 194 -16.33 -15.20 -18.70
N SER A 195 -17.34 -14.99 -17.85
CA SER A 195 -17.19 -14.22 -16.61
C SER A 195 -16.43 -15.03 -15.57
N SER A 196 -15.25 -14.57 -15.18
CA SER A 196 -14.45 -15.17 -14.12
C SER A 196 -14.72 -14.45 -12.81
N GLY A 197 -15.61 -15.03 -12.00
CA GLY A 197 -15.91 -14.60 -10.63
C GLY A 197 -16.67 -13.28 -10.55
N GLY A 198 -17.80 -13.28 -9.83
CA GLY A 198 -18.55 -12.06 -9.54
C GLY A 198 -17.86 -11.23 -8.45
N THR A 199 -18.52 -11.04 -7.30
CA THR A 199 -17.90 -10.37 -6.16
C THR A 199 -16.91 -11.25 -5.40
N THR A 200 -17.06 -12.57 -5.48
CA THR A 200 -16.17 -13.53 -4.82
C THR A 200 -15.63 -14.57 -5.79
N ASN A 201 -14.39 -15.02 -5.56
CA ASN A 201 -13.75 -16.06 -6.35
C ASN A 201 -13.05 -17.07 -5.42
N LYS A 202 -13.21 -18.37 -5.70
CA LYS A 202 -12.62 -19.47 -4.93
C LYS A 202 -11.39 -19.99 -5.66
N VAL A 203 -10.22 -19.79 -5.08
CA VAL A 203 -8.93 -20.18 -5.68
C VAL A 203 -8.18 -21.07 -4.70
N LYS A 204 -7.51 -22.12 -5.19
CA LYS A 204 -6.65 -22.96 -4.34
C LYS A 204 -5.25 -22.38 -4.29
N CYS A 205 -4.65 -22.38 -3.11
CA CYS A 205 -3.27 -21.98 -2.93
C CYS A 205 -2.32 -22.92 -3.70
N ALA A 206 -1.33 -22.37 -4.41
CA ALA A 206 -0.37 -23.14 -5.19
C ALA A 206 0.51 -24.09 -4.35
N ASN A 207 0.81 -23.72 -3.09
CA ASN A 207 1.71 -24.49 -2.22
C ASN A 207 0.96 -25.37 -1.22
N CYS A 208 0.01 -24.79 -0.46
CA CYS A 208 -0.68 -25.53 0.60
C CYS A 208 -2.03 -26.11 0.19
N SER A 209 -2.48 -25.91 -1.05
CA SER A 209 -3.78 -26.37 -1.59
C SER A 209 -5.04 -25.91 -0.83
N ALA A 210 -4.88 -25.07 0.19
CA ALA A 210 -5.99 -24.48 0.93
C ALA A 210 -6.91 -23.72 -0.02
N GLU A 211 -8.22 -23.90 0.17
CA GLU A 211 -9.21 -23.11 -0.53
C GLU A 211 -9.20 -21.69 0.04
N LEU A 212 -9.12 -20.69 -0.83
CA LEU A 212 -9.07 -19.29 -0.51
C LEU A 212 -10.25 -18.61 -1.18
N GLU A 213 -11.00 -17.83 -0.41
CA GLU A 213 -12.09 -17.00 -0.91
C GLU A 213 -11.61 -15.56 -1.02
N TYR A 214 -11.55 -15.08 -2.26
CA TYR A 214 -11.17 -13.72 -2.60
C TYR A 214 -12.43 -12.87 -2.73
N ASP A 215 -12.51 -11.75 -2.01
CA ASP A 215 -13.59 -10.76 -2.18
C ASP A 215 -13.07 -9.49 -2.87
N SER A 216 -13.70 -9.12 -3.99
CA SER A 216 -13.30 -7.96 -4.80
C SER A 216 -13.65 -6.62 -4.16
N LYS A 217 -14.71 -6.55 -3.33
CA LYS A 217 -15.17 -5.30 -2.72
C LYS A 217 -14.35 -4.94 -1.49
N SER A 218 -14.15 -5.90 -0.61
CA SER A 218 -13.41 -5.71 0.64
C SER A 218 -11.90 -5.89 0.48
N ARG A 219 -11.45 -6.46 -0.65
CA ARG A 219 -10.02 -6.73 -0.93
C ARG A 219 -9.36 -7.53 0.19
N VAL A 220 -10.06 -8.54 0.72
CA VAL A 220 -9.51 -9.48 1.71
C VAL A 220 -9.62 -10.93 1.21
N ILE A 221 -8.60 -11.73 1.51
CA ILE A 221 -8.62 -13.18 1.32
C ILE A 221 -9.10 -13.77 2.62
N THR A 222 -10.12 -14.62 2.56
CA THR A 222 -10.60 -15.38 3.71
C THR A 222 -10.41 -16.86 3.46
N LEU A 223 -10.16 -17.60 4.53
CA LEU A 223 -10.31 -19.05 4.50
C LEU A 223 -11.80 -19.35 4.59
N PRO A 224 -12.35 -20.28 3.77
CA PRO A 224 -13.72 -20.71 3.94
C PRO A 224 -13.86 -21.25 5.36
N GLU A 225 -14.94 -20.87 6.03
CA GLU A 225 -15.29 -21.48 7.31
C GLU A 225 -15.35 -23.00 7.09
N ALA A 226 -14.67 -23.75 7.96
CA ALA A 226 -14.93 -25.17 8.09
C ALA A 226 -16.36 -25.32 8.61
N SER A 227 -17.32 -25.24 7.69
CA SER A 227 -18.72 -25.44 7.97
C SER A 227 -18.91 -26.91 8.28
N ASN A 228 -18.94 -27.21 9.58
CA ASN A 228 -19.53 -28.39 10.21
C ASN A 228 -19.26 -29.72 9.47
N ALA A 229 -18.14 -30.35 9.80
CA ALA A 229 -18.09 -31.82 9.83
C ALA A 229 -18.81 -32.32 11.08
#